data_AF-A0AAJ3ED22-F1
#
_entry.id   AF-A0AAJ3ED22-F1
#
_cell.length_a   1.000
_cell.length_b   1.000
_cell.length_c   1.000
_cell.angle_alpha   90.00
_cell.angle_beta   90.00
_cell.angle_gamma   90.00
#
_symmetry.space_group_name_H-M   'P 1'
#
loop_
_entity.id
_entity.type
_entity.pdbx_description
1 polymer ?
#
loop_
_entity_poly.entity_id
_entity_poly.type
_entity_poly.pdbx_seq_one_letter_code
_entity_poly.pdbx_strand_id
1 'polypeptide(L)'
;MLRVIIADDHPIVRIGQRVVIEANGRCKVVGEADGPDALLRLLSTTPCDVLVTDFAMPGGQQADGYGLLSLLARQYPELPVILVTMFANVATLRASLAHGARAIVAKSASARELPQAINAVIGGQTFASECLRVQLVEAGTGDQSQLPQLSGKEREVVRMLASGLTVSQIAARVNRSISTISKQKSTAMQRLCISTDVDLFAYARNCGMVP
;
A
#
# COMPACT_ATOMS: atom_id res chain seq x y z
N MET A 1 -8.57 -21.10 -15.10
CA MET A 1 -7.46 -20.14 -14.84
C MET A 1 -8.11 -18.82 -14.46
N LEU A 2 -7.72 -18.25 -13.33
CA LEU A 2 -8.33 -17.04 -12.78
C LEU A 2 -7.92 -15.81 -13.60
N ARG A 3 -8.87 -14.95 -13.99
CA ARG A 3 -8.60 -13.75 -14.79
C ARG A 3 -8.35 -12.56 -13.88
N VAL A 4 -7.16 -11.99 -13.97
CA VAL A 4 -6.73 -10.86 -13.13
C VAL A 4 -6.52 -9.63 -14.00
N ILE A 5 -7.06 -8.49 -13.59
CA ILE A 5 -6.67 -7.18 -14.14
C ILE A 5 -5.75 -6.48 -13.14
N ILE A 6 -4.72 -5.82 -13.65
CA ILE A 6 -3.78 -5.01 -12.87
C ILE A 6 -3.95 -3.54 -13.23
N ALA A 7 -4.00 -2.65 -12.23
CA ALA A 7 -3.91 -1.21 -12.42
C ALA A 7 -2.85 -0.60 -11.49
N ASP A 8 -1.84 0.05 -12.06
CA ASP A 8 -0.79 0.76 -11.32
C ASP A 8 -0.13 1.74 -12.29
N ASP A 9 0.16 2.98 -11.90
CA ASP A 9 0.78 3.97 -12.78
C ASP A 9 2.28 3.72 -12.99
N HIS A 10 2.91 2.84 -12.19
CA HIS A 10 4.32 2.51 -12.28
C HIS A 10 4.55 1.26 -13.18
N PRO A 11 5.17 1.40 -14.37
CA PRO A 11 5.31 0.28 -15.31
C PRO A 11 6.10 -0.92 -14.76
N ILE A 12 7.17 -0.65 -14.01
CA ILE A 12 8.01 -1.70 -13.40
C ILE A 12 7.20 -2.50 -12.38
N VAL A 13 6.31 -1.84 -11.62
CA VAL A 13 5.46 -2.50 -10.63
C VAL A 13 4.46 -3.42 -11.32
N ARG A 14 3.81 -2.98 -12.40
CA ARG A 14 2.89 -3.83 -13.19
C ARG A 14 3.57 -5.08 -13.73
N ILE A 15 4.78 -4.93 -14.27
CA ILE A 15 5.58 -6.07 -14.77
C ILE A 15 5.85 -7.06 -13.64
N GLY A 16 6.32 -6.57 -12.48
CA GLY A 16 6.59 -7.41 -11.31
C GLY A 16 5.33 -8.13 -10.79
N GLN A 17 4.21 -7.40 -10.70
CA GLN A 17 2.93 -7.98 -10.29
C GLN A 17 2.47 -9.09 -11.23
N ARG A 18 2.54 -8.90 -12.56
CA ARG A 18 2.23 -9.97 -13.53
C ARG A 18 3.09 -11.21 -13.26
N VAL A 19 4.40 -11.05 -13.21
CA VAL A 19 5.33 -12.17 -13.02
C VAL A 19 4.96 -12.98 -11.77
N VAL A 20 4.67 -12.29 -10.67
CA VAL A 20 4.28 -12.91 -9.40
C VAL A 20 2.91 -13.60 -9.49
N ILE A 21 1.92 -12.97 -10.13
CA ILE A 21 0.56 -13.49 -10.27
C ILE A 21 0.54 -14.75 -11.14
N GLU A 22 1.29 -14.76 -12.23
CA GLU A 22 1.29 -15.85 -13.21
C GLU A 22 2.24 -17.00 -12.86
N ALA A 23 3.14 -16.80 -11.88
CA ALA A 23 4.22 -17.74 -11.53
C ALA A 23 3.77 -19.19 -11.27
N ASN A 24 2.57 -19.40 -10.73
CA ASN A 24 2.06 -20.73 -10.39
C ASN A 24 1.08 -21.30 -11.43
N GLY A 25 0.83 -20.59 -12.55
CA GLY A 25 -0.07 -21.00 -13.63
C GLY A 25 -1.57 -21.03 -13.29
N ARG A 26 -1.99 -20.64 -12.08
CA ARG A 26 -3.41 -20.65 -11.67
C ARG A 26 -4.14 -19.38 -12.10
N CYS A 27 -3.41 -18.27 -12.19
CA CYS A 27 -3.92 -16.95 -12.57
C CYS A 27 -3.32 -16.50 -13.90
N LYS A 28 -4.08 -15.70 -14.65
CA LYS A 28 -3.68 -15.03 -15.89
C LYS A 28 -3.94 -13.54 -15.76
N VAL A 29 -2.98 -12.71 -16.10
CA VAL A 29 -3.23 -11.28 -16.26
C VAL A 29 -3.88 -11.06 -17.63
N VAL A 30 -5.16 -10.68 -17.62
CA VAL A 30 -5.96 -10.47 -18.84
C VAL A 30 -5.98 -9.02 -19.31
N GLY A 31 -5.45 -8.10 -18.51
CA GLY A 31 -5.20 -6.73 -18.93
C GLY A 31 -4.48 -5.90 -17.87
N GLU A 32 -3.85 -4.82 -18.34
CA GLU A 32 -3.18 -3.81 -17.53
C GLU A 32 -3.81 -2.45 -17.78
N ALA A 33 -3.81 -1.61 -16.74
CA ALA A 33 -4.14 -0.20 -16.82
C ALA A 33 -3.09 0.63 -16.07
N ASP A 34 -2.84 1.84 -16.54
CA ASP A 34 -1.92 2.81 -15.95
C ASP A 34 -2.64 3.90 -15.13
N GLY A 35 -3.96 3.80 -15.01
CA GLY A 35 -4.77 4.72 -14.22
C GLY A 35 -6.26 4.38 -14.23
N PRO A 36 -7.08 5.13 -13.48
CA PRO A 36 -8.50 4.84 -13.29
C PRO A 36 -9.31 4.82 -14.60
N ASP A 37 -9.07 5.77 -15.50
CA ASP A 37 -9.79 5.85 -16.78
C ASP A 37 -9.55 4.64 -17.67
N ALA A 38 -8.29 4.18 -17.76
CA ALA A 38 -7.92 2.99 -18.52
C ALA A 38 -8.49 1.71 -17.88
N LEU A 39 -8.47 1.65 -16.54
CA LEU A 39 -9.02 0.53 -15.79
C LEU A 39 -10.52 0.36 -16.04
N LEU A 40 -11.32 1.43 -15.96
CA LEU A 40 -12.77 1.33 -16.16
C LEU A 40 -13.14 0.94 -17.60
N ARG A 41 -12.40 1.45 -18.61
CA ARG A 41 -12.58 0.99 -19.99
C ARG A 41 -12.30 -0.50 -20.12
N LEU A 42 -11.20 -0.97 -19.52
CA LEU A 42 -10.82 -2.39 -19.57
C LEU A 42 -11.86 -3.28 -18.88
N LEU A 43 -12.35 -2.90 -17.70
CA LEU A 43 -13.40 -3.64 -16.99
C LEU A 43 -14.72 -3.71 -17.77
N SER A 44 -15.02 -2.73 -18.62
CA SER A 44 -16.23 -2.74 -19.45
C SER A 44 -16.17 -3.74 -20.60
N THR A 45 -14.98 -4.12 -21.06
CA THR A 45 -14.79 -4.98 -22.24
C THR A 45 -14.15 -6.33 -21.93
N THR A 46 -13.54 -6.48 -20.76
CA THR A 46 -12.70 -7.63 -20.42
C THR A 46 -13.20 -8.29 -19.14
N PRO A 47 -13.67 -9.55 -19.23
CA PRO A 47 -14.07 -10.29 -18.04
C PRO A 47 -12.93 -10.43 -17.03
N CYS A 48 -13.23 -10.15 -15.77
CA CYS A 48 -12.26 -10.10 -14.67
C CYS A 48 -12.83 -10.83 -13.46
N ASP A 49 -12.02 -11.68 -12.82
CA ASP A 49 -12.38 -12.41 -11.60
C ASP A 49 -11.80 -11.75 -10.35
N VAL A 50 -10.66 -11.05 -10.46
CA VAL A 50 -10.03 -10.28 -9.38
C VAL A 50 -9.35 -9.05 -9.95
N LEU A 51 -9.60 -7.90 -9.36
CA LEU A 51 -8.87 -6.67 -9.65
C LEU A 51 -7.75 -6.47 -8.64
N VAL A 52 -6.53 -6.26 -9.14
CA VAL A 52 -5.39 -5.77 -8.36
C VAL A 52 -5.14 -4.32 -8.77
N THR A 53 -5.30 -3.37 -7.87
CA THR A 53 -5.16 -1.94 -8.19
C THR A 53 -4.33 -1.20 -7.15
N ASP A 54 -3.53 -0.23 -7.60
CA ASP A 54 -2.96 0.77 -6.71
C ASP A 54 -4.07 1.65 -6.13
N PHE A 55 -3.81 2.18 -4.94
CA PHE A 55 -4.69 3.12 -4.27
C PHE A 55 -4.60 4.51 -4.89
N ALA A 56 -3.40 4.97 -5.24
CA ALA A 56 -3.18 6.31 -5.75
C ALA A 56 -2.61 6.23 -7.17
N MET A 57 -3.32 6.77 -8.15
CA MET A 57 -2.89 6.79 -9.55
C MET A 57 -3.37 8.09 -10.19
N PRO A 58 -2.57 8.72 -11.07
CA PRO A 58 -3.02 9.89 -11.83
C PRO A 58 -4.30 9.58 -12.60
N GLY A 59 -5.34 10.38 -12.35
CA GLY A 59 -6.62 10.30 -13.06
C GLY A 59 -6.78 11.44 -14.07
N GLY A 60 -7.52 11.17 -15.15
CA GLY A 60 -8.03 12.18 -16.06
C GLY A 60 -9.44 12.61 -15.65
N GLN A 61 -10.45 11.85 -16.07
CA GLN A 61 -11.85 12.14 -15.75
C GLN A 61 -12.33 11.43 -14.48
N GLN A 62 -11.67 10.34 -14.12
CA GLN A 62 -12.06 9.48 -13.00
C GLN A 62 -11.16 9.73 -11.79
N ALA A 63 -11.78 9.70 -10.61
CA ALA A 63 -11.05 9.77 -9.33
C ALA A 63 -10.36 8.44 -9.02
N ASP A 64 -9.23 8.50 -8.33
CA ASP A 64 -8.53 7.36 -7.74
C ASP A 64 -8.96 7.13 -6.28
N GLY A 65 -8.21 6.31 -5.54
CA GLY A 65 -8.42 6.09 -4.10
C GLY A 65 -9.83 5.64 -3.73
N TYR A 66 -10.41 6.30 -2.72
CA TYR A 66 -11.78 5.99 -2.27
C TYR A 66 -12.85 6.26 -3.31
N GLY A 67 -12.63 7.23 -4.21
CA GLY A 67 -13.55 7.52 -5.29
C GLY A 67 -13.67 6.32 -6.24
N LEU A 68 -12.52 5.79 -6.66
CA LEU A 68 -12.45 4.58 -7.47
C LEU A 68 -13.06 3.37 -6.74
N LEU A 69 -12.68 3.13 -5.48
CA LEU A 69 -13.20 2.00 -4.71
C LEU A 69 -14.73 2.06 -4.56
N SER A 70 -15.27 3.23 -4.24
CA SER A 70 -16.72 3.41 -4.11
C SER A 70 -17.45 3.22 -5.44
N LEU A 71 -16.85 3.64 -6.55
CA LEU A 71 -17.39 3.40 -7.89
C LEU A 71 -17.38 1.91 -8.22
N LEU A 72 -16.26 1.22 -8.00
CA LEU A 72 -16.12 -0.22 -8.24
C LEU A 72 -17.12 -1.02 -7.40
N ALA A 73 -17.26 -0.71 -6.12
CA ALA A 73 -18.23 -1.37 -5.25
C ALA A 73 -19.69 -1.21 -5.72
N ARG A 74 -20.01 -0.10 -6.40
CA ARG A 74 -21.36 0.16 -6.94
C ARG A 74 -21.58 -0.48 -8.31
N GLN A 75 -20.60 -0.45 -9.21
CA GLN A 75 -20.74 -0.94 -10.59
C GLN A 75 -20.38 -2.42 -10.75
N TYR A 76 -19.48 -2.93 -9.91
CA TYR A 76 -18.95 -4.28 -9.94
C TYR A 76 -18.96 -4.90 -8.53
N PRO A 77 -20.13 -5.04 -7.87
CA PRO A 77 -20.22 -5.43 -6.46
C PRO A 77 -19.68 -6.84 -6.17
N GLU A 78 -19.64 -7.72 -7.17
CA GLU A 78 -19.12 -9.08 -7.02
C GLU A 78 -17.62 -9.19 -7.32
N LEU A 79 -17.00 -8.15 -7.89
CA LEU A 79 -15.58 -8.16 -8.25
C LEU A 79 -14.72 -7.93 -6.99
N PRO A 80 -13.94 -8.91 -6.53
CA PRO A 80 -13.02 -8.71 -5.42
C PRO A 80 -11.90 -7.76 -5.82
N VAL A 81 -11.74 -6.69 -5.04
CA VAL A 81 -10.68 -5.69 -5.24
C VAL A 81 -9.57 -5.90 -4.21
N ILE A 82 -8.35 -6.07 -4.71
CA ILE A 82 -7.11 -6.10 -3.94
C ILE A 82 -6.39 -4.78 -4.16
N LEU A 83 -6.15 -4.05 -3.07
CA LEU A 83 -5.34 -2.85 -3.09
C LEU A 83 -3.87 -3.19 -2.90
N VAL A 84 -3.00 -2.62 -3.74
CA VAL A 84 -1.56 -2.74 -3.62
C VAL A 84 -0.98 -1.34 -3.42
N THR A 85 -0.50 -1.02 -2.21
CA THR A 85 -0.11 0.35 -1.85
C THR A 85 1.28 0.42 -1.21
N MET A 86 2.02 1.50 -1.47
CA MET A 86 3.26 1.80 -0.74
C MET A 86 3.01 2.27 0.69
N PHE A 87 1.89 2.98 0.90
CA PHE A 87 1.59 3.61 2.18
C PHE A 87 0.10 3.52 2.45
N ALA A 88 -0.25 2.95 3.59
CA ALA A 88 -1.56 3.18 4.14
C ALA A 88 -1.40 3.27 5.65
N ASN A 89 -1.71 4.45 6.19
CA ASN A 89 -1.95 4.56 7.62
C ASN A 89 -3.19 3.72 7.97
N VAL A 90 -3.37 3.38 9.24
CA VAL A 90 -4.47 2.48 9.65
C VAL A 90 -5.86 3.04 9.30
N ALA A 91 -6.06 4.35 9.38
CA ALA A 91 -7.33 4.95 8.95
C ALA A 91 -7.55 4.72 7.46
N THR A 92 -6.49 4.85 6.65
CA THR A 92 -6.55 4.58 5.22
C THR A 92 -6.86 3.11 4.93
N LEU A 93 -6.19 2.19 5.62
CA LEU A 93 -6.47 0.76 5.51
C LEU A 93 -7.92 0.42 5.86
N ARG A 94 -8.41 0.91 7.01
CA ARG A 94 -9.78 0.68 7.47
C ARG A 94 -10.82 1.26 6.51
N ALA A 95 -10.61 2.50 6.09
CA ALA A 95 -11.48 3.15 5.12
C ALA A 95 -11.50 2.38 3.81
N SER A 96 -10.35 1.93 3.31
CA SER A 96 -10.28 1.12 2.08
C SER A 96 -11.08 -0.18 2.16
N LEU A 97 -11.00 -0.89 3.29
CA LEU A 97 -11.84 -2.06 3.54
C LEU A 97 -13.33 -1.69 3.60
N ALA A 98 -13.68 -0.60 4.29
CA ALA A 98 -15.05 -0.10 4.36
C ALA A 98 -15.61 0.35 2.99
N HIS A 99 -14.75 0.81 2.09
CA HIS A 99 -15.08 1.19 0.71
C HIS A 99 -15.09 0.00 -0.26
N GLY A 100 -14.94 -1.23 0.23
CA GLY A 100 -15.15 -2.45 -0.56
C GLY A 100 -13.89 -3.20 -0.98
N ALA A 101 -12.69 -2.75 -0.59
CA ALA A 101 -11.49 -3.56 -0.79
C ALA A 101 -11.59 -4.86 0.02
N ARG A 102 -11.28 -5.99 -0.60
CA ARG A 102 -11.28 -7.31 0.03
C ARG A 102 -9.90 -7.71 0.52
N ALA A 103 -8.85 -7.15 -0.06
CA ALA A 103 -7.51 -7.30 0.45
C ALA A 103 -6.65 -6.04 0.31
N ILE A 104 -5.64 -5.92 1.17
CA ILE A 104 -4.63 -4.88 1.10
C ILE A 104 -3.24 -5.49 1.22
N VAL A 105 -2.41 -5.28 0.20
CA VAL A 105 -1.05 -5.78 0.11
C VAL A 105 -0.10 -4.59 0.07
N ALA A 106 0.93 -4.59 0.92
CA ALA A 106 1.95 -3.55 0.84
C ALA A 106 2.86 -3.81 -0.38
N LYS A 107 3.23 -2.78 -1.16
CA LYS A 107 4.19 -2.92 -2.27
C LYS A 107 5.57 -3.40 -1.79
N SER A 108 5.92 -3.13 -0.53
CA SER A 108 7.12 -3.58 0.16
C SER A 108 7.03 -5.01 0.72
N ALA A 109 5.85 -5.64 0.65
CA ALA A 109 5.63 -6.98 1.19
C ALA A 109 6.40 -8.06 0.43
N SER A 110 6.46 -9.25 1.02
CA SER A 110 7.01 -10.41 0.31
C SER A 110 6.22 -10.68 -0.97
N ALA A 111 6.92 -10.99 -2.07
CA ALA A 111 6.31 -11.35 -3.35
C ALA A 111 5.31 -12.53 -3.25
N ARG A 112 5.36 -13.31 -2.16
CA ARG A 112 4.41 -14.40 -1.89
C ARG A 112 3.04 -13.92 -1.41
N GLU A 113 2.94 -12.70 -0.89
CA GLU A 113 1.71 -12.20 -0.28
C GLU A 113 0.64 -11.83 -1.30
N LEU A 114 1.01 -11.32 -2.48
CA LEU A 114 0.04 -11.02 -3.53
C LEU A 114 -0.70 -12.28 -4.04
N PRO A 115 -0.03 -13.40 -4.34
CA PRO A 115 -0.72 -14.66 -4.66
C PRO A 115 -1.56 -15.20 -3.49
N GLN A 116 -1.12 -15.02 -2.24
CA GLN A 116 -1.91 -15.41 -1.06
C GLN A 116 -3.19 -14.57 -0.95
N ALA A 117 -3.09 -13.25 -1.17
CA ALA A 117 -4.22 -12.34 -1.16
C ALA A 117 -5.26 -12.73 -2.22
N ILE A 118 -4.81 -13.05 -3.45
CA ILE A 118 -5.69 -13.51 -4.53
C ILE A 118 -6.45 -14.79 -4.12
N ASN A 119 -5.75 -15.79 -3.58
CA ASN A 119 -6.40 -17.01 -3.13
C ASN A 119 -7.40 -16.76 -1.99
N ALA A 120 -7.06 -15.86 -1.05
CA ALA A 120 -7.94 -15.52 0.06
C ALA A 120 -9.24 -14.85 -0.41
N VAL A 121 -9.16 -13.83 -1.29
CA VAL A 121 -10.36 -13.11 -1.75
C VAL A 121 -11.26 -13.97 -2.63
N ILE A 122 -10.70 -14.89 -3.41
CA ILE A 122 -11.48 -15.88 -4.17
C ILE A 122 -12.18 -16.87 -3.24
N GLY A 123 -11.58 -17.22 -2.10
CA GLY A 123 -12.23 -17.97 -1.03
C GLY A 123 -13.24 -17.16 -0.20
N GLY A 124 -13.54 -15.92 -0.59
CA GLY A 124 -14.44 -15.03 0.15
C GLY A 124 -13.87 -14.45 1.44
N GLN A 125 -12.56 -14.63 1.69
CA GLN A 125 -11.87 -14.13 2.88
C GLN A 125 -11.26 -12.75 2.62
N THR A 126 -11.03 -11.99 3.70
CA THR A 126 -10.22 -10.78 3.62
C THR A 126 -8.74 -11.09 3.83
N PHE A 127 -7.86 -10.26 3.26
CA PHE A 127 -6.41 -10.40 3.46
C PHE A 127 -5.77 -9.05 3.72
N ALA A 128 -4.83 -9.00 4.66
CA ALA A 128 -3.96 -7.86 4.85
C ALA A 128 -2.53 -8.38 4.99
N SER A 129 -1.58 -7.70 4.34
CA SER A 129 -0.16 -8.03 4.47
C SER A 129 0.27 -8.12 5.94
N GLU A 130 1.24 -8.99 6.24
CA GLU A 130 1.70 -9.23 7.62
C GLU A 130 2.10 -7.92 8.30
N CYS A 131 2.86 -7.09 7.59
CA CYS A 131 3.31 -5.80 8.07
C CYS A 131 2.14 -4.83 8.40
N LEU A 132 1.06 -4.89 7.62
CA LEU A 132 -0.15 -4.06 7.82
C LEU A 132 -1.06 -4.62 8.92
N ARG A 133 -1.07 -5.95 9.13
CA ARG A 133 -1.86 -6.59 10.18
C ARG A 133 -1.45 -6.14 11.58
N VAL A 134 -0.14 -6.00 11.83
CA VAL A 134 0.35 -5.47 13.11
C VAL A 134 -0.26 -4.10 13.39
N GLN A 135 -0.25 -3.21 12.39
CA GLN A 135 -0.84 -1.88 12.51
C GLN A 135 -2.37 -1.93 12.74
N LEU A 136 -3.09 -2.81 12.05
CA LEU A 136 -4.54 -2.98 12.20
C LEU A 136 -4.94 -3.51 13.58
N VAL A 137 -4.15 -4.44 14.14
CA VAL A 137 -4.37 -5.05 15.46
C VAL A 137 -4.05 -4.08 16.59
N GLU A 138 -2.93 -3.35 16.51
CA GLU A 138 -2.57 -2.31 17.50
C GLU A 138 -3.65 -1.23 17.63
N ALA A 139 -4.31 -0.88 16.52
CA ALA A 139 -5.43 0.06 16.52
C ALA A 139 -6.77 -0.55 17.00
N GLY A 140 -6.84 -1.86 17.23
CA GLY A 140 -8.03 -2.57 17.72
C GLY A 140 -8.13 -2.62 19.25
N THR A 141 -7.06 -2.28 19.97
CA THR A 141 -6.97 -2.31 21.44
C THR A 141 -7.03 -0.93 22.10
N GLY A 142 -7.29 0.14 21.34
CA GLY A 142 -7.38 1.50 21.85
C GLY A 142 -8.20 2.36 20.90
N ASP A 143 -8.90 3.32 21.50
CA ASP A 143 -9.67 4.40 20.88
C ASP A 143 -9.26 4.77 19.44
N GLN A 144 -10.26 5.04 18.59
CA GLN A 144 -10.12 5.31 17.14
C GLN A 144 -9.23 6.53 16.81
N SER A 145 -8.76 7.24 17.84
CA SER A 145 -7.83 8.37 17.82
C SER A 145 -6.34 7.97 17.75
N GLN A 146 -5.98 6.71 18.00
CA GLN A 146 -4.59 6.25 18.02
C GLN A 146 -4.24 5.44 16.76
N LEU A 147 -4.14 6.15 15.64
CA LEU A 147 -3.25 5.73 14.57
C LEU A 147 -1.89 5.31 15.19
N PRO A 148 -1.20 4.26 14.69
CA PRO A 148 0.16 3.93 15.10
C PRO A 148 1.14 4.98 14.55
N GLN A 149 1.04 6.18 15.11
CA GLN A 149 1.85 7.33 14.77
C GLN A 149 3.29 7.06 15.16
N LEU A 150 4.21 7.49 14.31
CA LEU A 150 5.60 7.67 14.72
C LEU A 150 5.61 8.37 16.08
N SER A 151 6.36 7.84 17.04
CA SER A 151 6.60 8.55 18.29
C SER A 151 7.19 9.93 18.00
N GLY A 152 7.05 10.90 18.91
CA GLY A 152 7.62 12.24 18.69
C GLY A 152 9.10 12.19 18.29
N LYS A 153 9.86 11.24 18.84
CA LYS A 153 11.28 10.99 18.53
C LYS A 153 11.47 10.33 17.16
N GLU A 154 10.66 9.34 16.80
CA GLU A 154 10.69 8.75 15.46
C GLU A 154 10.35 9.77 14.39
N ARG A 155 9.32 10.59 14.59
CA ARG A 155 8.90 11.65 13.66
C ARG A 155 9.97 12.73 13.51
N GLU A 156 10.66 13.08 14.60
CA GLU A 156 11.82 13.97 14.59
C GLU A 156 12.95 13.39 13.71
N VAL A 157 13.31 12.11 13.89
CA VAL A 157 14.34 11.44 13.08
C VAL A 157 13.94 11.36 11.60
N VAL A 158 12.72 10.91 11.29
CA VAL A 158 12.22 10.80 9.91
C VAL A 158 12.24 12.15 9.19
N ARG A 159 11.83 13.23 9.88
CA ARG A 159 11.87 14.58 9.29
C ARG A 159 13.28 15.04 8.95
N MET A 160 14.24 14.82 9.84
CA MET A 160 15.63 15.21 9.59
C MET A 160 16.26 14.36 8.49
N LEU A 161 16.00 13.05 8.47
CA LEU A 161 16.40 12.18 7.37
C LEU A 161 15.83 12.72 6.05
N ALA A 162 14.53 13.02 6.03
CA ALA A 162 13.83 13.54 4.87
C ALA A 162 14.33 14.92 4.40
N SER A 163 14.94 15.69 5.31
CA SER A 163 15.61 16.97 5.02
C SER A 163 17.05 16.81 4.51
N GLY A 164 17.51 15.57 4.27
CA GLY A 164 18.83 15.26 3.72
C GLY A 164 19.93 15.03 4.76
N LEU A 165 19.61 14.96 6.07
CA LEU A 165 20.61 14.66 7.09
C LEU A 165 20.89 13.15 7.16
N THR A 166 22.15 12.79 7.35
CA THR A 166 22.57 11.41 7.66
C THR A 166 22.29 11.06 9.13
N VAL A 167 22.21 9.77 9.44
CA VAL A 167 22.06 9.26 10.82
C VAL A 167 23.12 9.84 11.76
N SER A 168 24.38 9.97 11.31
CA SER A 168 25.48 10.54 12.08
C SER A 168 25.31 12.03 12.35
N GLN A 169 24.85 12.80 11.36
CA GLN A 169 24.55 14.23 11.53
C GLN A 169 23.38 14.45 12.49
N ILE A 170 22.35 13.60 12.39
CA ILE A 170 21.20 13.63 13.32
C ILE A 170 21.67 13.33 14.75
N ALA A 171 22.47 12.28 14.94
CA ALA A 171 23.01 11.87 16.23
C ALA A 171 23.77 13.03 16.91
N ALA A 172 24.63 13.71 16.16
CA ALA A 172 25.33 14.91 16.63
C ALA A 172 24.37 16.05 16.97
N ARG A 173 23.37 16.30 16.11
CA ARG A 173 22.41 17.41 16.28
C ARG A 173 21.50 17.27 17.50
N VAL A 174 21.07 16.05 17.82
CA VAL A 174 20.18 15.79 18.98
C VAL A 174 20.92 15.24 20.20
N ASN A 175 22.26 15.23 20.17
CA ASN A 175 23.13 14.73 21.24
C ASN A 175 22.77 13.31 21.71
N ARG A 176 22.65 12.38 20.76
CA ARG A 176 22.37 10.94 21.01
C ARG A 176 23.37 10.07 20.26
N SER A 177 23.53 8.81 20.66
CA SER A 177 24.40 7.89 19.92
C SER A 177 23.84 7.59 18.53
N ILE A 178 24.74 7.31 17.57
CA ILE A 178 24.38 6.84 16.22
C ILE A 178 23.49 5.60 16.31
N SER A 179 23.81 4.66 17.22
CA SER A 179 23.01 3.45 17.45
C SER A 179 21.57 3.75 17.87
N THR A 180 21.35 4.81 18.65
CA THR A 180 20.00 5.23 19.06
C THR A 180 19.20 5.75 17.87
N ILE A 181 19.80 6.60 17.04
CA ILE A 181 19.13 7.14 15.84
C ILE A 181 18.88 6.04 14.81
N SER A 182 19.84 5.13 14.59
CA SER A 182 19.65 3.96 13.73
C SER A 182 18.47 3.11 14.19
N LYS A 183 18.38 2.82 15.49
CA LYS A 183 17.25 2.06 16.05
C LYS A 183 15.92 2.80 15.86
N GLN A 184 15.88 4.10 16.12
CA GLN A 184 14.68 4.93 15.90
C GLN A 184 14.25 4.95 14.43
N LYS A 185 15.21 5.07 13.49
CA LYS A 185 14.96 4.95 12.05
C LYS A 185 14.38 3.58 11.71
N SER A 186 15.02 2.49 12.15
CA SER A 186 14.55 1.13 11.87
C SER A 186 13.16 0.86 12.45
N THR A 187 12.89 1.30 13.69
CA THR A 187 11.56 1.18 14.30
C THR A 187 10.52 2.02 13.55
N ALA A 188 10.85 3.24 13.13
CA ALA A 188 9.98 4.06 12.30
C ALA A 188 9.66 3.36 10.96
N MET A 189 10.68 2.84 10.27
CA MET A 189 10.52 2.11 9.02
C MET A 189 9.64 0.88 9.18
N GLN A 190 9.86 0.08 10.23
CA GLN A 190 9.01 -1.08 10.55
C GLN A 190 7.55 -0.67 10.81
N ARG A 191 7.35 0.36 11.65
CA ARG A 191 6.01 0.90 11.96
C ARG A 191 5.29 1.45 10.74
N LEU A 192 6.03 2.02 9.79
CA LEU A 192 5.47 2.53 8.54
C LEU A 192 5.37 1.49 7.43
N CYS A 193 5.84 0.25 7.68
CA CYS A 193 5.96 -0.82 6.68
C CYS A 193 6.84 -0.43 5.48
N ILE A 194 7.86 0.37 5.74
CA ILE A 194 8.83 0.88 4.78
C ILE A 194 10.11 0.06 4.85
N SER A 195 10.63 -0.33 3.69
CA SER A 195 11.86 -1.14 3.61
C SER A 195 13.06 -0.34 3.11
N THR A 196 12.85 0.79 2.44
CA THR A 196 13.93 1.59 1.85
C THR A 196 13.93 3.03 2.36
N ASP A 197 15.08 3.67 2.31
CA ASP A 197 15.20 5.09 2.64
C ASP A 197 14.39 5.94 1.67
N VAL A 198 14.38 5.58 0.38
CA VAL A 198 13.60 6.28 -0.67
C VAL A 198 12.12 6.31 -0.33
N ASP A 199 11.56 5.19 0.13
CA ASP A 199 10.17 5.12 0.57
C ASP A 199 9.94 5.97 1.83
N LEU A 200 10.93 6.04 2.73
CA LEU A 200 10.88 6.89 3.92
C LEU A 200 10.85 8.39 3.54
N PHE A 201 11.62 8.78 2.52
CA PHE A 201 11.58 10.13 1.94
C PHE A 201 10.22 10.42 1.28
N ALA A 202 9.72 9.49 0.45
CA ALA A 202 8.44 9.62 -0.22
C ALA A 202 7.29 9.76 0.80
N TYR A 203 7.31 8.96 1.86
CA TYR A 203 6.38 9.07 2.99
C TYR A 203 6.41 10.46 3.62
N ALA A 204 7.60 10.94 3.98
CA ALA A 204 7.77 12.22 4.64
C ALA A 204 7.25 13.39 3.79
N ARG A 205 7.50 13.37 2.48
CA ARG A 205 6.99 14.36 1.52
C ARG A 205 5.47 14.30 1.40
N ASN A 206 4.90 13.12 1.19
CA ASN A 206 3.46 12.94 1.04
C ASN A 206 2.68 13.34 2.32
N CYS A 207 3.30 13.21 3.48
CA CYS A 207 2.74 13.63 4.76
C CYS A 207 3.02 15.12 5.10
N GLY A 208 3.64 15.89 4.21
CA GLY A 208 3.97 17.30 4.44
C GLY A 208 4.97 17.52 5.59
N MET A 209 5.80 16.52 5.92
CA MET A 209 6.83 16.64 6.97
C MET A 209 8.01 17.49 6.51
N VAL A 210 8.20 17.60 5.20
CA VAL A 210 9.21 18.40 4.53
C VAL A 210 8.56 19.08 3.32
N PRO A 211 9.06 20.26 2.91
CA PRO A 211 8.60 20.97 1.71
C PRO A 211 8.75 20.15 0.43
#